data_AF-A0A2V8ZKB8-F1
#
_entry.id   AF-A0A2V8ZKB8-F1
#
_cell.length_a   1.000
_cell.length_b   1.000
_cell.length_c   1.000
_cell.angle_alpha   90.00
_cell.angle_beta   90.00
_cell.angle_gamma   90.00
#
_symmetry.space_group_name_H-M   'P 1'
#
loop_
_entity.id
_entity.type
_entity.pdbx_description
1 polymer ?
#
loop_
_entity_poly.entity_id
_entity_poly.type
_entity_poly.pdbx_seq_one_letter_code
_entity_poly.pdbx_strand_id
1 'polypeptide(L)'
;LRKSIPLQKKLFALAETHLDHANKEVRNLATALYVHCERLFTFLEVKGVEPTNNGAERALRTAVQWRKICFGNRSGEIATARLLTVTQTCKRQQRHVLGYLTEAVRRHRRQIAAPSLLRRRI
;
A
#
# COMPACT_ATOMS: atom_id res chain seq x y z
N LEU A 1 7.68 7.45 22.17
CA LEU A 1 7.17 6.15 22.66
C LEU A 1 6.48 6.25 24.02
N ARG A 2 7.16 6.56 25.14
CA ARG A 2 6.50 6.57 26.48
C ARG A 2 5.22 7.42 26.58
N LYS A 3 5.16 8.56 25.88
CA LYS A 3 3.99 9.44 25.85
C LYS A 3 2.81 8.89 25.03
N SER A 4 3.02 7.98 24.09
CA SER A 4 1.96 7.40 23.24
C SER A 4 1.30 6.18 23.85
N ILE A 5 2.00 5.44 24.72
CA ILE A 5 1.50 4.20 25.35
C ILE A 5 0.12 4.39 26.01
N PRO A 6 -0.14 5.47 26.78
CA PRO A 6 -1.47 5.67 27.37
C PRO A 6 -2.58 5.82 26.33
N LEU A 7 -2.29 6.48 25.21
CA LEU A 7 -3.26 6.66 24.12
C LEU A 7 -3.50 5.35 23.38
N GLN A 8 -2.45 4.58 23.11
CA GLN A 8 -2.54 3.25 22.49
C GLN A 8 -3.43 2.32 23.33
N LYS A 9 -3.19 2.26 24.64
CA LYS A 9 -3.98 1.44 25.57
C LYS A 9 -5.45 1.88 25.62
N LYS A 10 -5.71 3.19 25.68
CA LYS A 10 -7.09 3.71 25.66
C LYS A 10 -7.81 3.37 24.36
N LEU A 11 -7.13 3.50 23.22
CA LEU A 11 -7.70 3.17 21.92
C LEU A 11 -8.00 1.67 21.80
N PHE A 12 -7.07 0.82 22.24
CA PHE A 12 -7.24 -0.63 22.24
C PHE A 12 -8.41 -1.06 23.12
N ALA A 13 -8.48 -0.54 24.35
CA ALA A 13 -9.58 -0.83 25.27
C ALA A 13 -10.94 -0.38 24.70
N LEU A 14 -11.00 0.81 24.10
CA LEU A 14 -12.23 1.30 23.47
C LEU A 14 -12.67 0.40 22.30
N ALA A 15 -11.72 -0.04 21.48
CA ALA A 15 -12.00 -0.97 20.39
C ALA A 15 -12.52 -2.31 20.93
N GLU A 16 -11.89 -2.85 21.97
CA GLU A 16 -12.30 -4.09 22.63
C GLU A 16 -13.72 -4.02 23.18
N THR A 17 -14.10 -2.92 23.85
CA THR A 17 -15.44 -2.75 24.43
C THR A 17 -16.56 -2.73 23.39
N HIS A 18 -16.24 -2.52 22.11
CA HIS A 18 -17.21 -2.37 21.03
C HIS A 18 -17.15 -3.49 19.99
N LEU A 19 -16.44 -4.59 20.26
CA LEU A 19 -16.36 -5.75 19.37
C LEU A 19 -17.72 -6.43 19.14
N ASP A 20 -18.62 -6.40 20.12
CA ASP A 20 -19.96 -7.00 20.02
C ASP A 20 -21.08 -5.95 19.93
N HIS A 21 -20.75 -4.71 19.53
CA HIS A 21 -21.72 -3.62 19.49
C HIS A 21 -22.87 -3.92 18.50
N ALA A 22 -24.11 -3.60 18.87
CA ALA A 22 -25.30 -3.87 18.07
C ALA A 22 -25.24 -3.21 16.68
N ASN A 23 -24.74 -1.97 16.60
CA ASN A 23 -24.50 -1.28 15.34
C ASN A 23 -23.31 -1.89 14.58
N LYS A 24 -23.56 -2.34 13.34
CA LYS A 24 -22.58 -2.97 12.45
C LYS A 24 -21.38 -2.07 12.12
N GLU A 25 -21.60 -0.78 11.86
CA GLU A 25 -20.51 0.15 11.51
C GLU A 25 -19.56 0.35 12.68
N VAL A 26 -20.11 0.50 13.89
CA VAL A 26 -19.31 0.60 15.13
C VAL A 26 -18.49 -0.66 15.32
N ARG A 27 -19.12 -1.83 15.17
CA ARG A 27 -18.44 -3.13 15.29
C ARG A 27 -17.33 -3.33 14.27
N ASN A 28 -17.55 -2.93 13.02
CA ASN A 28 -16.53 -3.01 11.96
C ASN A 28 -15.32 -2.14 12.28
N LEU A 29 -15.56 -0.89 12.72
CA LEU A 29 -14.51 0.03 13.10
C LEU A 29 -13.74 -0.49 14.33
N ALA A 30 -14.46 -0.94 15.36
CA ALA A 30 -13.89 -1.54 16.56
C ALA A 30 -12.98 -2.73 16.23
N THR A 31 -13.48 -3.65 15.38
CA THR A 31 -12.70 -4.80 14.91
C THR A 31 -11.43 -4.37 14.18
N ALA A 32 -11.55 -3.41 13.24
CA ALA A 32 -10.39 -2.91 12.48
C ALA A 32 -9.35 -2.26 13.40
N LEU A 33 -9.78 -1.44 14.37
CA LEU A 33 -8.89 -0.78 15.32
C LEU A 33 -8.24 -1.79 16.28
N TYR A 34 -8.98 -2.80 16.74
CA TYR A 34 -8.47 -3.85 17.62
C TYR A 34 -7.40 -4.70 16.91
N VAL A 35 -7.71 -5.20 15.70
CA VAL A 35 -6.82 -6.08 14.93
C VAL A 35 -5.57 -5.34 14.40
N HIS A 36 -5.67 -4.05 14.13
CA HIS A 36 -4.58 -3.27 13.52
C HIS A 36 -3.98 -2.20 14.43
N CYS A 37 -4.26 -2.23 15.74
CA CYS A 37 -3.84 -1.20 16.68
C CYS A 37 -2.34 -0.89 16.60
N GLU A 38 -1.50 -1.92 16.55
CA GLU A 38 -0.04 -1.78 16.46
C GLU A 38 0.42 -1.03 15.20
N ARG A 39 -0.28 -1.22 14.08
CA ARG A 39 0.06 -0.60 12.79
C ARG A 39 -0.21 0.90 12.76
N LEU A 40 -1.13 1.40 13.60
CA LEU A 40 -1.47 2.82 13.68
C LEU A 40 -0.31 3.66 14.23
N PHE A 41 0.62 3.05 14.96
CA PHE A 41 1.69 3.74 15.67
C PHE A 41 3.10 3.38 15.20
N THR A 42 3.24 2.58 14.14
CA THR A 42 4.54 2.12 13.61
C THR A 42 5.51 3.27 13.31
N PHE A 43 5.00 4.44 12.91
CA PHE A 43 5.83 5.64 12.66
C PHE A 43 6.58 6.15 13.91
N LEU A 44 6.14 5.78 15.12
CA LEU A 44 6.81 6.14 16.36
C LEU A 44 8.01 5.24 16.67
N GLU A 45 8.05 4.04 16.08
CA GLU A 45 9.05 3.00 16.35
C GLU A 45 10.04 2.86 15.20
N VAL A 46 9.55 2.96 13.96
CA VAL A 46 10.34 2.74 12.75
C VAL A 46 10.67 4.08 12.10
N LYS A 47 11.96 4.47 12.17
CA LYS A 47 12.46 5.68 11.52
C LYS A 47 12.18 5.64 10.00
N GLY A 48 11.63 6.72 9.47
CA GLY A 48 11.33 6.88 8.04
C GLY A 48 9.96 6.36 7.62
N VAL A 49 9.15 5.82 8.54
CA VAL A 49 7.72 5.59 8.31
C VAL A 49 6.97 6.88 8.60
N GLU A 50 6.16 7.33 7.63
CA GLU A 50 5.33 8.53 7.78
C GLU A 50 4.12 8.26 8.69
N PRO A 51 3.65 9.24 9.47
CA PRO A 51 2.43 9.12 10.28
C PRO A 51 1.14 9.09 9.44
N THR A 52 1.26 9.20 8.12
CA THR A 52 0.12 9.27 7.18
C THR A 52 0.18 8.15 6.15
N ASN A 53 -0.99 7.70 5.71
CA ASN A 53 -1.14 6.71 4.64
C ASN A 53 -0.95 7.31 3.22
N ASN A 54 -0.63 8.60 3.12
CA ASN A 54 -0.52 9.36 1.87
C ASN A 54 0.31 8.65 0.78
N GLY A 55 1.39 7.99 1.16
CA GLY A 55 2.22 7.23 0.23
C GLY A 55 1.49 6.03 -0.40
N ALA A 56 0.74 5.29 0.41
CA ALA A 56 -0.08 4.17 -0.04
C ALA A 56 -1.26 4.65 -0.88
N GLU A 57 -1.96 5.71 -0.44
CA GLU A 57 -3.07 6.28 -1.18
C GLU A 57 -2.64 6.79 -2.56
N ARG A 58 -1.52 7.53 -2.65
CA ARG A 58 -0.98 7.97 -3.94
C ARG A 58 -0.66 6.80 -4.86
N ALA A 59 -0.18 5.68 -4.31
CA ALA A 59 0.09 4.48 -5.08
C ALA A 59 -1.17 3.80 -5.61
N LEU A 60 -2.23 3.75 -4.81
CA LEU A 60 -3.50 3.12 -5.19
C LEU A 60 -4.37 4.04 -6.06
N ARG A 61 -4.21 5.36 -5.97
CA ARG A 61 -5.08 6.34 -6.63
C ARG A 61 -5.21 6.11 -8.14
N THR A 62 -4.11 5.81 -8.83
CA THR A 62 -4.16 5.52 -10.27
C THR A 62 -5.03 4.29 -10.57
N ALA A 63 -4.92 3.24 -9.78
CA ALA A 63 -5.73 2.03 -9.95
C ALA A 63 -7.21 2.29 -9.66
N VAL A 64 -7.51 3.05 -8.61
CA VAL A 64 -8.87 3.43 -8.21
C VAL A 64 -9.53 4.30 -9.26
N GLN A 65 -8.82 5.34 -9.74
CA GLN A 65 -9.32 6.22 -10.80
C GLN A 65 -9.56 5.46 -12.10
N TRP A 66 -8.62 4.60 -12.49
CA TRP A 66 -8.77 3.79 -13.69
C TRP A 66 -9.96 2.83 -13.60
N ARG A 67 -10.15 2.14 -12.47
CA ARG A 67 -11.33 1.29 -12.23
C ARG A 67 -12.63 2.10 -12.30
N LYS A 68 -12.63 3.31 -11.75
CA LYS A 68 -13.82 4.18 -11.73
C LYS A 68 -14.17 4.71 -13.12
N ILE A 69 -13.18 5.12 -13.92
CA ILE A 69 -13.39 5.78 -15.21
C ILE A 69 -13.56 4.76 -16.34
N CYS A 70 -12.80 3.67 -16.31
CA CYS A 70 -12.77 2.66 -17.37
C CYS A 70 -13.51 1.37 -17.01
N PHE A 71 -14.24 1.34 -15.89
CA PHE A 71 -14.92 0.16 -15.32
C PHE A 71 -13.99 -1.02 -14.95
N GLY A 72 -12.67 -0.83 -15.04
CA GLY A 72 -11.67 -1.87 -14.81
C GLY A 72 -11.69 -2.95 -15.89
N ASN A 73 -11.02 -4.08 -15.61
CA ASN A 73 -10.97 -5.21 -16.52
C ASN A 73 -11.66 -6.42 -15.90
N ARG A 74 -12.42 -7.18 -16.71
CA ARG A 74 -12.97 -8.49 -16.33
C ARG A 74 -11.99 -9.65 -16.60
N SER A 75 -10.89 -9.37 -17.30
CA SER A 75 -9.80 -10.31 -17.61
C SER A 75 -8.47 -9.56 -17.72
N GLY A 76 -7.35 -10.20 -17.39
CA GLY A 76 -6.03 -9.55 -17.41
C GLY A 76 -5.70 -8.70 -16.17
N GLU A 77 -6.42 -8.90 -15.07
CA GLU A 77 -6.19 -8.23 -13.79
C GLU A 77 -4.74 -8.35 -13.30
N ILE A 78 -4.13 -9.53 -13.49
CA ILE A 78 -2.72 -9.78 -13.15
C ILE A 78 -1.78 -8.88 -13.97
N ALA A 79 -2.05 -8.74 -15.27
CA ALA A 79 -1.23 -7.89 -16.14
C ALA A 79 -1.33 -6.43 -15.71
N THR A 80 -2.54 -5.96 -15.40
CA THR A 80 -2.73 -4.62 -14.86
C THR A 80 -2.04 -4.43 -13.53
N ALA A 81 -2.20 -5.35 -12.57
CA ALA A 81 -1.56 -5.26 -11.26
C ALA A 81 -0.04 -5.15 -11.41
N ARG A 82 0.57 -5.92 -12.33
CA ARG A 82 2.00 -5.84 -12.65
C ARG A 82 2.38 -4.51 -13.28
N LEU A 83 1.61 -4.00 -14.25
CA LEU A 83 1.88 -2.71 -14.90
C LEU A 83 1.76 -1.53 -13.93
N LEU A 84 0.76 -1.54 -13.04
CA LEU A 84 0.60 -0.54 -11.99
C LEU A 84 1.77 -0.59 -10.99
N THR A 85 2.18 -1.81 -10.60
CA THR A 85 3.34 -2.01 -9.72
C THR A 85 4.62 -1.45 -10.34
N VAL A 86 4.90 -1.78 -11.61
CA VAL A 86 6.07 -1.27 -12.33
C VAL A 86 6.01 0.24 -12.45
N THR A 87 4.88 0.79 -12.90
CA THR A 87 4.69 2.23 -13.11
C THR A 87 4.91 2.98 -11.81
N GLN A 88 4.26 2.55 -10.73
CA GLN A 88 4.33 3.27 -9.46
C GLN A 88 5.69 3.13 -8.80
N THR A 89 6.33 1.97 -8.92
CA THR A 89 7.69 1.78 -8.42
C THR A 89 8.70 2.63 -9.18
N CYS A 90 8.64 2.66 -10.51
CA CYS A 90 9.48 3.53 -11.33
C CYS A 90 9.27 5.02 -11.01
N LYS A 91 8.02 5.48 -10.88
CA LYS A 91 7.71 6.86 -10.46
C LYS A 91 8.31 7.20 -9.09
N ARG A 92 8.14 6.33 -8.09
CA ARG A 92 8.74 6.51 -6.75
C ARG A 92 10.27 6.54 -6.79
N GLN A 93 10.88 5.78 -7.70
CA GLN A 93 12.32 5.74 -7.89
C GLN A 93 12.85 6.83 -8.84
N GLN A 94 12.00 7.74 -9.34
CA GLN A 94 12.35 8.75 -10.35
C GLN A 94 12.98 8.14 -11.61
N ARG A 95 12.50 6.95 -12.02
CA ARG A 95 12.97 6.21 -13.19
C ARG A 95 11.96 6.34 -14.33
N HIS A 96 12.43 6.51 -15.56
CA HIS A 96 11.57 6.62 -16.74
C HIS A 96 10.79 5.31 -16.99
N VAL A 97 9.46 5.38 -16.87
CA VAL A 97 8.58 4.19 -16.88
C VAL A 97 8.61 3.47 -18.22
N LEU A 98 8.42 4.19 -19.34
CA LEU A 98 8.44 3.58 -20.67
C LEU A 98 9.82 3.02 -20.99
N GLY A 99 10.88 3.72 -20.61
CA GLY A 99 12.26 3.24 -20.78
C GLY A 99 12.51 1.92 -20.04
N TYR A 100 12.01 1.79 -18.81
CA TYR A 100 12.05 0.52 -18.07
C TYR A 100 11.35 -0.60 -18.83
N LEU A 101 10.11 -0.36 -19.27
CA LEU A 101 9.30 -1.37 -19.93
C LEU A 101 9.91 -1.80 -21.28
N THR A 102 10.39 -0.84 -22.07
CA THR A 102 11.09 -1.11 -23.33
C THR A 102 12.31 -2.00 -23.10
N GLU A 103 13.13 -1.68 -22.10
CA GLU A 103 14.30 -2.49 -21.77
C GLU A 103 13.92 -3.89 -21.28
N ALA A 104 12.91 -4.00 -20.42
CA ALA A 104 12.42 -5.29 -19.94
C ALA A 104 11.94 -6.19 -21.08
N VAL A 105 11.17 -5.63 -22.04
CA VAL A 105 10.71 -6.36 -23.22
C VAL A 105 11.88 -6.75 -24.13
N ARG A 106 12.84 -5.85 -24.36
CA ARG A 106 14.03 -6.14 -25.17
C ARG A 106 14.86 -7.28 -24.59
N ARG A 107 15.10 -7.28 -23.27
CA ARG A 107 15.84 -8.35 -22.59
C ARG A 107 15.10 -9.68 -22.64
N HIS A 108 13.80 -9.66 -22.37
CA HIS A 108 12.98 -10.88 -22.44
C HIS A 108 13.01 -11.51 -23.84
N ARG A 109 12.88 -10.72 -24.90
CA ARG A 109 12.97 -11.20 -26.30
C ARG A 109 14.33 -11.80 -26.64
N ARG A 110 15.40 -11.35 -26.00
CA ARG A 110 16.75 -11.89 -26.13
C ARG A 110 17.03 -13.06 -25.18
N GLN A 111 16.02 -13.53 -24.43
CA GLN A 111 16.14 -14.55 -23.39
C GLN A 111 17.14 -14.18 -22.27
N ILE A 112 17.31 -12.88 -22.02
CA ILE A 112 18.13 -12.33 -20.94
C ILE A 112 17.22 -11.93 -19.77
N ALA A 113 17.73 -12.04 -18.54
CA ALA A 113 17.02 -11.60 -17.34
C ALA A 113 16.56 -10.13 -17.44
N ALA A 114 15.30 -9.88 -17.11
CA ALA A 114 14.72 -8.54 -17.08
C ALA A 114 15.50 -7.63 -16.09
N PRO A 115 15.56 -6.31 -16.34
CA PRO A 115 16.20 -5.40 -15.40
C PRO A 115 15.48 -5.46 -14.04
N SER A 116 16.23 -5.35 -12.94
CA SER A 116 15.62 -5.32 -11.62
C SER A 116 14.72 -4.09 -11.46
N LEU A 117 13.53 -4.30 -10.90
CA LEU A 117 12.63 -3.23 -10.45
C LEU A 117 13.05 -2.69 -9.08
N LEU A 118 13.72 -3.49 -8.25
CA LEU A 118 14.24 -3.06 -6.96
C LEU A 118 15.55 -2.30 -7.17
N ARG A 119 15.72 -1.17 -6.47
CA ARG A 119 17.02 -0.51 -6.38
C ARG A 119 17.98 -1.46 -5.67
N ARG A 120 19.18 -1.65 -6.23
CA ARG A 120 20.30 -2.23 -5.47
C ARG A 120 20.60 -1.25 -4.33
N ARG A 121 20.50 -1.71 -3.07
CA ARG A 121 21.02 -0.95 -1.94
C ARG A 121 22.53 -0.86 -2.13
N ILE A 122 23.06 0.37 -2.12
CA ILE A 122 24.48 0.64 -1.93
C ILE A 122 24.70 0.65 -0.42
#